data_AF-A0A8T6LXW3-F1
#
_entry.id   AF-A0A8T6LXW3-F1
#
_cell.length_a   1.000
_cell.length_b   1.000
_cell.length_c   1.000
_cell.angle_alpha   90.00
_cell.angle_beta   90.00
_cell.angle_gamma   90.00
#
_symmetry.space_group_name_H-M   'P 1'
#
loop_
_entity.id
_entity.type
_entity.pdbx_description
1 polymer ?
#
loop_
_entity_poly.entity_id
_entity_poly.type
_entity_poly.pdbx_seq_one_letter_code
_entity_poly.pdbx_strand_id
1 'polypeptide(L)'
;DDLDLTKIKEYFRKSSLTKQLKKDYLRELMLKEHFVADDNGKITPTIAGILLFGKNPYLNIPYSTVRADRFVGDRMIEWLDREDVKGTLFDIAERLEKFFLRNMRTPAKVVGFRETRIRTEYPIEVLKESVINALVHRDWHNREDILVRMFDSKVEIISPGEVLRPLTIEELEGNEYTPVTRNNVLAKVFGDLGMMDKRGTGFLRIREALEKWELPKPEIEEKLGRFIIRFRNPYVRKIPDIDALDLNERQKEALKYIEEHRSISN
;
A
#
# COMPACT_ATOMS: atom_id res chain seq x y z
N ASP A 1 -13.98 -22.65 12.04
CA ASP A 1 -13.24 -21.92 13.10
C ASP A 1 -12.21 -20.92 12.59
N ASP A 2 -11.91 -20.92 11.29
CA ASP A 2 -10.87 -20.05 10.69
C ASP A 2 -11.26 -18.58 10.57
N LEU A 3 -12.57 -18.29 10.49
CA LEU A 3 -13.09 -16.92 10.41
C LEU A 3 -13.34 -16.32 11.79
N ASP A 4 -13.06 -15.03 11.91
CA ASP A 4 -13.41 -14.18 13.04
C ASP A 4 -14.80 -13.59 12.84
N LEU A 5 -15.80 -14.23 13.48
CA LEU A 5 -17.19 -13.78 13.43
C LEU A 5 -17.40 -12.39 14.03
N THR A 6 -16.49 -11.90 14.88
CA THR A 6 -16.57 -10.55 15.45
C THR A 6 -16.26 -9.53 14.38
N LYS A 7 -15.17 -9.71 13.62
CA LYS A 7 -14.81 -8.84 12.48
C LYS A 7 -15.91 -8.84 11.40
N ILE A 8 -16.52 -9.98 11.12
CA ILE A 8 -17.65 -10.08 10.15
C ILE A 8 -18.86 -9.27 10.63
N LYS A 9 -19.25 -9.44 11.90
CA LYS A 9 -20.37 -8.67 12.49
C LYS A 9 -20.07 -7.17 12.48
N GLU A 10 -18.83 -6.78 12.72
CA GLU A 10 -18.40 -5.38 12.65
C GLU A 10 -18.50 -4.82 11.23
N TYR A 11 -18.07 -5.58 10.21
CA TYR A 11 -18.25 -5.21 8.80
C TYR A 11 -19.71 -4.91 8.48
N PHE A 12 -20.65 -5.82 8.80
CA PHE A 12 -22.06 -5.62 8.52
C PHE A 12 -22.67 -4.40 9.22
N ARG A 13 -22.19 -4.08 10.43
CA ARG A 13 -22.60 -2.87 11.16
C ARG A 13 -22.07 -1.61 10.47
N LYS A 14 -20.79 -1.59 10.09
CA LYS A 14 -20.13 -0.42 9.48
C LYS A 14 -20.62 -0.15 8.06
N SER A 15 -20.83 -1.18 7.26
CA SER A 15 -21.34 -1.05 5.89
C SER A 15 -22.81 -0.63 5.80
N SER A 16 -23.50 -0.56 6.94
CA SER A 16 -24.94 -0.27 7.03
C SER A 16 -25.85 -1.25 6.24
N LEU A 17 -25.31 -2.39 5.80
CA LEU A 17 -26.06 -3.40 5.06
C LEU A 17 -27.16 -4.06 5.92
N THR A 18 -26.89 -4.27 7.21
CA THR A 18 -27.90 -4.76 8.16
C THR A 18 -27.46 -4.60 9.61
N LYS A 19 -28.44 -4.42 10.50
CA LYS A 19 -28.24 -4.45 11.97
C LYS A 19 -28.70 -5.77 12.60
N GLN A 20 -29.39 -6.61 11.84
CA GLN A 20 -29.85 -7.93 12.32
C GLN A 20 -28.69 -8.91 12.20
N LEU A 21 -28.13 -9.36 13.33
CA LEU A 21 -26.93 -10.21 13.37
C LEU A 21 -27.14 -11.46 14.25
N LYS A 22 -28.37 -12.00 14.23
CA LYS A 22 -28.70 -13.30 14.85
C LYS A 22 -27.96 -14.43 14.13
N LYS A 23 -27.72 -15.56 14.81
CA LYS A 23 -26.82 -16.63 14.33
C LYS A 23 -27.23 -17.20 12.97
N ASP A 24 -28.49 -17.57 12.79
CA ASP A 24 -28.95 -18.20 11.54
C ASP A 24 -28.90 -17.22 10.37
N TYR A 25 -29.32 -15.98 10.62
CA TYR A 25 -29.24 -14.91 9.62
C TYR A 25 -27.80 -14.53 9.27
N LEU A 26 -26.86 -14.56 10.23
CA LEU A 26 -25.44 -14.31 9.95
C LEU A 26 -24.85 -15.36 9.00
N ARG A 27 -25.26 -16.62 9.11
CA ARG A 27 -24.83 -17.68 8.16
C ARG A 27 -25.32 -17.37 6.75
N GLU A 28 -26.60 -17.03 6.59
CA GLU A 28 -27.18 -16.66 5.30
C GLU A 28 -26.49 -15.44 4.69
N LEU A 29 -26.18 -14.42 5.50
CA LEU A 29 -25.44 -13.24 5.06
C LEU A 29 -24.02 -13.59 4.58
N MET A 30 -23.28 -14.44 5.32
CA MET A 30 -21.94 -14.85 4.91
C MET A 30 -21.94 -15.63 3.59
N LEU A 31 -22.97 -16.46 3.34
CA LEU A 31 -23.16 -17.15 2.06
C LEU A 31 -23.49 -16.16 0.95
N LYS A 32 -24.42 -15.23 1.19
CA LYS A 32 -24.84 -14.20 0.22
C LYS A 32 -23.70 -13.26 -0.17
N GLU A 33 -22.82 -12.93 0.78
CA GLU A 33 -21.64 -12.09 0.56
C GLU A 33 -20.41 -12.88 0.11
N HIS A 34 -20.55 -14.20 -0.10
CA HIS A 34 -19.49 -15.10 -0.57
C HIS A 34 -18.23 -15.14 0.34
N PHE A 35 -18.40 -14.89 1.65
CA PHE A 35 -17.34 -15.11 2.65
C PHE A 35 -17.16 -16.59 2.98
N VAL A 36 -18.23 -17.37 2.79
CA VAL A 36 -18.24 -18.82 2.91
C VAL A 36 -18.96 -19.42 1.69
N ALA A 37 -18.66 -20.68 1.39
CA ALA A 37 -19.35 -21.50 0.41
C ALA A 37 -20.01 -22.69 1.10
N ASP A 38 -21.09 -23.21 0.51
CA ASP A 38 -21.73 -24.45 0.93
C ASP A 38 -21.31 -25.58 -0.02
N ASP A 39 -20.57 -26.55 0.51
CA ASP A 39 -20.22 -27.78 -0.20
C ASP A 39 -21.00 -28.93 0.43
N ASN A 40 -22.14 -29.28 -0.17
CA ASN A 40 -23.00 -30.39 0.24
C ASN A 40 -23.40 -30.37 1.74
N GLY A 41 -23.76 -29.19 2.25
CA GLY A 41 -24.14 -28.97 3.65
C GLY A 41 -22.97 -28.61 4.57
N LYS A 42 -21.73 -28.71 4.07
CA LYS A 42 -20.52 -28.28 4.78
C LYS A 42 -20.13 -26.87 4.37
N ILE A 43 -20.28 -25.95 5.33
CA ILE A 43 -19.87 -24.56 5.15
C ILE A 43 -18.35 -24.45 5.26
N THR A 44 -17.70 -23.91 4.23
CA THR A 44 -16.25 -23.70 4.18
C THR A 44 -15.92 -22.23 3.88
N PRO A 45 -14.88 -21.64 4.49
CA PRO A 45 -14.44 -20.29 4.15
C PRO A 45 -13.96 -20.19 2.71
N THR A 46 -14.32 -19.10 2.01
CA THR A 46 -13.70 -18.78 0.72
C THR A 46 -12.34 -18.10 0.92
N ILE A 47 -11.52 -18.02 -0.13
CA ILE A 47 -10.26 -17.26 -0.10
C ILE A 47 -10.51 -15.81 0.33
N ALA A 48 -11.54 -15.17 -0.24
CA ALA A 48 -11.92 -13.81 0.14
C ALA A 48 -12.33 -13.72 1.62
N GLY A 49 -13.12 -14.68 2.11
CA GLY A 49 -13.49 -14.76 3.53
C GLY A 49 -12.27 -14.86 4.44
N ILE A 50 -11.30 -15.71 4.10
CA ILE A 50 -10.05 -15.87 4.86
C ILE A 50 -9.23 -14.57 4.82
N LEU A 51 -9.03 -13.96 3.66
CA LEU A 51 -8.22 -12.74 3.52
C LEU A 51 -8.83 -11.54 4.26
N LEU A 52 -10.16 -11.42 4.29
CA LEU A 52 -10.86 -10.31 4.94
C LEU A 52 -11.07 -10.52 6.44
N PHE A 53 -11.40 -11.75 6.85
CA PHE A 53 -11.91 -12.04 8.20
C PHE A 53 -11.28 -13.28 8.83
N GLY A 54 -10.25 -13.87 8.25
CA GLY A 54 -9.54 -14.98 8.86
C GLY A 54 -8.84 -14.55 10.16
N LYS A 55 -8.82 -15.44 11.16
CA LYS A 55 -8.06 -15.20 12.41
C LYS A 55 -6.56 -15.13 12.14
N ASN A 56 -6.07 -15.98 11.24
CA ASN A 56 -4.66 -16.03 10.82
C ASN A 56 -4.58 -16.37 9.31
N PRO A 57 -4.84 -15.41 8.40
CA PRO A 57 -4.94 -15.68 6.96
C PRO A 57 -3.66 -16.30 6.38
N TYR A 58 -2.51 -15.87 6.88
CA TYR A 58 -1.18 -16.32 6.48
C TYR A 58 -0.87 -17.80 6.81
N LEU A 59 -1.64 -18.46 7.68
CA LEU A 59 -1.47 -19.90 7.91
C LEU A 59 -2.07 -20.74 6.77
N ASN A 60 -3.19 -20.29 6.21
CA ASN A 60 -3.87 -20.96 5.09
C ASN A 60 -3.37 -20.47 3.73
N ILE A 61 -2.95 -19.20 3.67
CA ILE A 61 -2.49 -18.51 2.46
C ILE A 61 -1.14 -17.84 2.79
N PRO A 62 -0.02 -18.58 2.79
CA PRO A 62 1.28 -18.04 3.21
C PRO A 62 1.71 -16.77 2.48
N TYR A 63 1.35 -16.67 1.21
CA TYR A 63 1.62 -15.54 0.31
C TYR A 63 0.64 -14.36 0.45
N SER A 64 -0.16 -14.34 1.53
CA SER A 64 -0.94 -13.15 1.94
C SER A 64 -0.12 -12.14 2.73
N THR A 65 1.13 -12.46 3.02
CA THR A 65 2.08 -11.54 3.66
C THR A 65 2.48 -10.43 2.69
N VAL A 66 2.67 -9.21 3.19
CA VAL A 66 3.32 -8.12 2.43
C VAL A 66 4.70 -7.89 3.03
N ARG A 67 5.74 -7.92 2.19
CA ARG A 67 7.10 -7.58 2.63
C ARG A 67 7.33 -6.10 2.43
N ALA A 68 7.54 -5.38 3.53
CA ALA A 68 7.82 -3.95 3.54
C ALA A 68 9.27 -3.72 3.94
N ASP A 69 10.07 -3.14 3.04
CA ASP A 69 11.49 -2.87 3.25
C ASP A 69 11.77 -1.37 3.06
N ARG A 70 12.53 -0.77 3.97
CA ARG A 70 13.12 0.56 3.83
C ARG A 70 14.63 0.40 3.72
N PHE A 71 15.22 0.81 2.60
CA PHE A 71 16.64 0.71 2.33
C PHE A 71 17.40 2.01 2.58
N VAL A 72 18.71 1.99 2.79
CA VAL A 72 19.56 3.19 2.67
C VAL A 72 19.85 3.45 1.19
N GLY A 73 19.75 4.70 0.74
CA GLY A 73 19.97 5.05 -0.66
C GLY A 73 18.96 4.40 -1.61
N ASP A 74 19.41 4.11 -2.83
CA ASP A 74 18.59 3.58 -3.92
C ASP A 74 18.93 2.13 -4.31
N ARG A 75 19.68 1.42 -3.44
CA ARG A 75 20.11 0.03 -3.68
C ARG A 75 19.57 -0.88 -2.57
N MET A 76 19.22 -2.10 -2.94
CA MET A 76 18.74 -3.13 -2.01
C MET A 76 19.92 -3.83 -1.30
N ILE A 77 20.73 -3.06 -0.57
CA ILE A 77 21.95 -3.56 0.09
C ILE A 77 21.82 -3.46 1.62
N GLU A 78 21.35 -2.31 2.11
CA GLU A 78 21.29 -2.01 3.53
C GLU A 78 19.87 -1.60 3.92
N TRP A 79 19.33 -2.20 4.99
CA TRP A 79 17.98 -1.94 5.49
C TRP A 79 18.03 -0.97 6.67
N LEU A 80 17.19 0.07 6.63
CA LEU A 80 16.85 0.90 7.79
C LEU A 80 15.68 0.32 8.59
N ASP A 81 14.72 -0.29 7.92
CA ASP A 81 13.55 -0.93 8.53
C ASP A 81 13.06 -2.07 7.62
N ARG A 82 12.48 -3.10 8.21
CA ARG A 82 11.87 -4.22 7.50
C ARG A 82 10.76 -4.84 8.31
N GLU A 83 9.66 -5.16 7.64
CA GLU A 83 8.49 -5.76 8.28
C GLU A 83 7.81 -6.76 7.35
N ASP A 84 7.64 -8.00 7.82
CA ASP A 84 6.71 -8.96 7.23
C ASP A 84 5.32 -8.67 7.78
N VAL A 85 4.52 -7.94 7.01
CA VAL A 85 3.19 -7.48 7.41
C VAL A 85 2.18 -8.60 7.17
N LYS A 86 1.62 -9.11 8.28
CA LYS A 86 0.68 -10.24 8.32
C LYS A 86 -0.63 -9.82 8.97
N GLY A 87 -1.71 -10.50 8.59
CA GLY A 87 -3.05 -10.30 9.14
C GLY A 87 -4.11 -10.42 8.06
N THR A 88 -5.30 -9.88 8.32
CA THR A 88 -6.28 -9.65 7.25
C THR A 88 -5.80 -8.51 6.35
N LEU A 89 -6.42 -8.34 5.17
CA LEU A 89 -6.08 -7.24 4.28
C LEU A 89 -6.29 -5.85 4.94
N PHE A 90 -7.20 -5.75 5.91
CA PHE A 90 -7.38 -4.54 6.71
C PHE A 90 -6.21 -4.30 7.66
N ASP A 91 -5.80 -5.35 8.38
CA ASP A 91 -4.67 -5.28 9.30
C ASP A 91 -3.38 -4.90 8.54
N ILE A 92 -3.20 -5.46 7.33
CA ILE A 92 -2.08 -5.16 6.44
C ILE A 92 -2.12 -3.69 5.99
N ALA A 93 -3.27 -3.19 5.52
CA ALA A 93 -3.40 -1.79 5.09
C ALA A 93 -3.07 -0.80 6.23
N GLU A 94 -3.57 -1.05 7.45
CA GLU A 94 -3.30 -0.20 8.61
C GLU A 94 -1.82 -0.24 9.02
N ARG A 95 -1.21 -1.44 9.03
CA ARG A 95 0.21 -1.59 9.38
C ARG A 95 1.13 -0.97 8.34
N LEU A 96 0.80 -1.07 7.06
CA LEU A 96 1.56 -0.40 5.99
C LEU A 96 1.44 1.12 6.07
N GLU A 97 0.28 1.66 6.41
CA GLU A 97 0.12 3.10 6.68
C GLU A 97 1.07 3.55 7.81
N LYS A 98 1.14 2.80 8.92
CA LYS A 98 2.08 3.06 10.01
C LYS A 98 3.55 2.90 9.58
N PHE A 99 3.84 1.89 8.75
CA PHE A 99 5.17 1.67 8.17
C PHE A 99 5.61 2.87 7.34
N PHE A 100 4.75 3.39 6.46
CA PHE A 100 5.06 4.58 5.67
C PHE A 100 5.28 5.80 6.55
N LEU A 101 4.37 6.07 7.49
CA LEU A 101 4.46 7.25 8.35
C LEU A 101 5.73 7.29 9.20
N ARG A 102 6.20 6.14 9.69
CA ARG A 102 7.44 6.07 10.49
C ARG A 102 8.72 6.11 9.65
N ASN A 103 8.66 5.69 8.38
CA ASN A 103 9.82 5.60 7.49
C ASN A 103 9.96 6.74 6.49
N MET A 104 8.89 7.52 6.27
CA MET A 104 8.95 8.74 5.49
C MET A 104 9.75 9.80 6.23
N ARG A 105 10.56 10.53 5.47
CA ARG A 105 11.19 11.74 5.99
C ARG A 105 10.07 12.75 6.28
N THR A 106 10.19 13.45 7.40
CA THR A 106 9.34 14.59 7.73
C THR A 106 10.18 15.85 7.54
N PRO A 107 10.27 16.44 6.33
CA PRO A 107 10.97 17.70 6.16
C PRO A 107 10.35 18.79 7.04
N ALA A 108 11.19 19.38 7.89
CA ALA A 108 10.83 20.58 8.62
C ALA A 108 10.75 21.77 7.65
N LYS A 109 9.54 22.35 7.55
CA LYS A 109 9.30 23.80 7.56
C LYS A 109 9.70 24.62 6.31
N VAL A 110 8.71 25.10 5.55
CA VAL A 110 8.84 26.39 4.84
C VAL A 110 8.34 27.49 5.78
N VAL A 111 9.23 28.41 6.13
CA VAL A 111 8.94 29.58 6.96
C VAL A 111 8.39 30.68 6.06
N GLY A 112 7.07 30.84 6.04
CA GLY A 112 6.41 32.13 5.79
C GLY A 112 5.77 32.60 7.08
N PHE A 113 5.60 33.92 7.26
CA PHE A 113 5.14 34.58 8.50
C PHE A 113 3.79 34.07 9.10
N ARG A 114 3.09 33.11 8.50
CA ARG A 114 1.77 32.67 8.98
C ARG A 114 1.47 31.18 9.07
N GLU A 115 2.25 30.25 8.53
CA GLU A 115 1.92 28.83 8.72
C GLU A 115 3.12 27.90 8.43
N THR A 116 3.54 27.14 9.43
CA THR A 116 4.46 26.00 9.25
C THR A 116 3.62 24.77 8.92
N ARG A 117 3.64 24.30 7.68
CA ARG A 117 3.08 22.99 7.34
C ARG A 117 4.20 21.96 7.35
N ILE A 118 4.19 21.09 8.36
CA ILE A 118 4.99 19.86 8.36
C ILE A 118 4.39 18.97 7.27
N ARG A 119 5.15 18.70 6.21
CA ARG A 119 4.75 17.77 5.15
C ARG A 119 5.66 16.55 5.23
N THR A 120 5.10 15.37 5.00
CA THR A 120 5.86 14.13 4.81
C THR A 120 6.55 14.13 3.44
N GLU A 121 7.32 13.10 3.14
CA GLU A 121 7.97 12.93 1.85
C GLU A 121 6.98 12.67 0.70
N TYR A 122 5.89 11.97 1.00
CA TYR A 122 4.79 11.68 0.08
C TYR A 122 3.44 11.96 0.75
N PRO A 123 2.38 12.30 0.00
CA PRO A 123 1.02 12.28 0.52
C PRO A 123 0.68 10.85 0.96
N ILE A 124 0.29 10.67 2.22
CA ILE A 124 -0.01 9.34 2.76
C ILE A 124 -1.20 8.69 2.04
N GLU A 125 -2.15 9.51 1.57
CA GLU A 125 -3.31 9.08 0.80
C GLU A 125 -2.92 8.41 -0.52
N VAL A 126 -1.82 8.83 -1.16
CA VAL A 126 -1.31 8.23 -2.40
C VAL A 126 -0.79 6.83 -2.14
N LEU A 127 0.03 6.66 -1.11
CA LEU A 127 0.60 5.36 -0.74
C LEU A 127 -0.49 4.41 -0.25
N LYS A 128 -1.46 4.92 0.51
CA LYS A 128 -2.61 4.16 1.01
C LYS A 128 -3.49 3.64 -0.12
N GLU A 129 -3.90 4.50 -1.06
CA GLU A 129 -4.70 4.10 -2.22
C GLU A 129 -3.96 3.04 -3.05
N SER A 130 -2.66 3.22 -3.25
CA SER A 130 -1.82 2.29 -4.02
C SER A 130 -1.69 0.92 -3.36
N VAL A 131 -1.52 0.88 -2.03
CA VAL A 131 -1.52 -0.39 -1.27
C VAL A 131 -2.88 -1.07 -1.32
N ILE A 132 -3.98 -0.33 -1.16
CA ILE A 132 -5.33 -0.89 -1.23
C ILE A 132 -5.57 -1.49 -2.63
N ASN A 133 -5.16 -0.78 -3.68
CA ASN A 133 -5.23 -1.29 -5.04
C ASN A 133 -4.40 -2.56 -5.23
N ALA A 134 -3.18 -2.61 -4.68
CA ALA A 134 -2.35 -3.81 -4.69
C ALA A 134 -3.04 -4.98 -3.96
N LEU A 135 -3.62 -4.77 -2.77
CA LEU A 135 -4.30 -5.82 -2.01
C LEU A 135 -5.57 -6.33 -2.70
N VAL A 136 -6.37 -5.42 -3.27
CA VAL A 136 -7.67 -5.75 -3.86
C VAL A 136 -7.54 -6.32 -5.26
N HIS A 137 -6.63 -5.81 -6.10
CA HIS A 137 -6.52 -6.22 -7.51
C HIS A 137 -5.45 -7.29 -7.77
N ARG A 138 -4.68 -7.69 -6.75
CA ARG A 138 -3.69 -8.78 -6.82
C ARG A 138 -4.29 -10.05 -7.39
N ASP A 139 -3.48 -10.77 -8.18
CA ASP A 139 -3.79 -12.14 -8.57
C ASP A 139 -3.56 -13.11 -7.40
N TRP A 140 -4.65 -13.52 -6.74
CA TRP A 140 -4.64 -14.46 -5.61
C TRP A 140 -4.31 -15.92 -5.97
N HIS A 141 -4.14 -16.25 -7.25
CA HIS A 141 -3.59 -17.54 -7.70
C HIS A 141 -2.06 -17.56 -7.70
N ASN A 142 -1.42 -16.38 -7.86
CA ASN A 142 0.02 -16.27 -7.77
C ASN A 142 0.48 -16.38 -6.30
N ARG A 143 1.51 -17.19 -6.06
CA ARG A 143 2.05 -17.53 -4.73
C ARG A 143 3.20 -16.63 -4.26
N GLU A 144 3.34 -15.45 -4.84
CA GLU A 144 4.37 -14.46 -4.47
C GLU A 144 3.81 -13.34 -3.58
N ASP A 145 4.59 -12.78 -2.67
CA ASP A 145 4.13 -11.66 -1.83
C ASP A 145 3.98 -10.36 -2.62
N ILE A 146 3.15 -9.45 -2.12
CA ILE A 146 3.29 -8.03 -2.48
C ILE A 146 4.57 -7.50 -1.83
N LEU A 147 5.32 -6.68 -2.57
CA LEU A 147 6.54 -6.05 -2.08
C LEU A 147 6.32 -4.54 -2.00
N VAL A 148 6.60 -3.95 -0.84
CA VAL A 148 6.65 -2.51 -0.62
C VAL A 148 8.10 -2.16 -0.35
N ARG A 149 8.70 -1.31 -1.19
CA ARG A 149 10.11 -0.94 -1.09
C ARG A 149 10.24 0.57 -1.03
N MET A 150 10.75 1.08 0.07
CA MET A 150 11.07 2.48 0.25
C MET A 150 12.58 2.67 0.11
N PHE A 151 12.95 3.60 -0.76
CA PHE A 151 14.31 4.04 -1.01
C PHE A 151 14.41 5.52 -0.67
N ASP A 152 15.63 6.05 -0.73
CA ASP A 152 15.83 7.47 -0.52
C ASP A 152 15.20 8.33 -1.61
N SER A 153 15.17 7.90 -2.87
CA SER A 153 14.60 8.68 -3.98
C SER A 153 13.19 8.25 -4.41
N LYS A 154 12.67 7.14 -3.91
CA LYS A 154 11.43 6.54 -4.42
C LYS A 154 10.75 5.57 -3.47
N VAL A 155 9.46 5.36 -3.68
CA VAL A 155 8.69 4.23 -3.13
C VAL A 155 8.19 3.36 -4.28
N GLU A 156 8.33 2.05 -4.17
CA GLU A 156 7.81 1.07 -5.13
C GLU A 156 6.81 0.13 -4.44
N ILE A 157 5.65 -0.08 -5.05
CA ILE A 157 4.67 -1.09 -4.65
C ILE A 157 4.52 -2.06 -5.81
N ILE A 158 4.84 -3.32 -5.54
CA ILE A 158 4.96 -4.39 -6.54
C ILE A 158 3.90 -5.45 -6.17
N SER A 159 2.90 -5.60 -7.02
CA SER A 159 1.80 -6.54 -6.83
C SER A 159 1.89 -7.71 -7.83
N PRO A 160 1.70 -8.97 -7.40
CA PRO A 160 1.56 -10.10 -8.31
C PRO A 160 0.34 -9.96 -9.24
N GLY A 161 0.54 -10.33 -10.50
CA GLY A 161 -0.43 -10.18 -11.57
C GLY A 161 -0.27 -8.87 -12.33
N GLU A 162 -0.77 -8.85 -13.57
CA GLU A 162 -0.77 -7.69 -14.47
C GLU A 162 -2.13 -6.98 -14.43
N VAL A 163 -2.30 -5.89 -15.17
CA VAL A 163 -3.60 -5.21 -15.35
C VAL A 163 -4.58 -6.19 -16.00
N LEU A 164 -5.84 -6.15 -15.56
CA LEU A 164 -6.87 -7.05 -16.09
C LEU A 164 -7.38 -6.53 -17.43
N ARG A 165 -7.09 -7.26 -18.52
CA ARG A 165 -7.59 -6.94 -19.86
C ARG A 165 -9.13 -6.86 -19.87
N PRO A 166 -9.73 -5.94 -20.66
CA PRO A 166 -9.12 -5.14 -21.73
C PRO A 166 -8.28 -3.95 -21.26
N LEU A 167 -8.29 -3.62 -19.96
CA LEU A 167 -7.59 -2.46 -19.42
C LEU A 167 -6.06 -2.52 -19.71
N THR A 168 -5.50 -1.39 -20.14
CA THR A 168 -4.04 -1.23 -20.37
C THR A 168 -3.42 -0.19 -19.42
N ILE A 169 -2.09 -0.12 -19.41
CA ILE A 169 -1.36 0.91 -18.63
C ILE A 169 -1.71 2.29 -19.15
N GLU A 170 -1.78 2.47 -20.47
CA GLU A 170 -2.10 3.75 -21.11
C GLU A 170 -3.51 4.25 -20.71
N GLU A 171 -4.48 3.34 -20.57
CA GLU A 171 -5.82 3.69 -20.08
C GLU A 171 -5.81 4.07 -18.59
N LEU A 172 -5.01 3.38 -17.76
CA LEU A 172 -4.82 3.74 -16.35
C LEU A 172 -4.12 5.08 -16.16
N GLU A 173 -3.19 5.42 -17.05
CA GLU A 173 -2.52 6.73 -17.09
C GLU A 173 -3.46 7.84 -17.57
N GLY A 174 -4.51 7.47 -18.30
CA GLY A 174 -5.62 8.34 -18.68
C GLY A 174 -6.42 8.88 -17.48
N ASN A 175 -7.41 9.73 -17.78
CA ASN A 175 -8.31 10.28 -16.76
C ASN A 175 -9.61 9.48 -16.62
N GLU A 176 -9.91 8.65 -17.63
CA GLU A 176 -11.19 7.96 -17.77
C GLU A 176 -10.91 6.53 -18.21
N TYR A 177 -11.33 5.58 -17.40
CA TYR A 177 -11.30 4.15 -17.73
C TYR A 177 -12.45 3.45 -17.03
N THR A 178 -12.88 2.30 -17.57
CA THR A 178 -13.88 1.46 -16.90
C THR A 178 -13.17 0.56 -15.89
N PRO A 179 -13.51 0.60 -14.59
CA PRO A 179 -12.86 -0.24 -13.59
C PRO A 179 -13.14 -1.71 -13.85
N VAL A 180 -12.09 -2.52 -13.82
CA VAL A 180 -12.20 -3.97 -13.90
C VAL A 180 -11.49 -4.58 -12.69
N THR A 181 -12.09 -5.59 -12.07
CA THR A 181 -11.48 -6.29 -10.93
C THR A 181 -11.62 -7.80 -11.05
N ARG A 182 -10.55 -8.51 -10.69
CA ARG A 182 -10.55 -9.98 -10.54
C ARG A 182 -11.28 -10.41 -9.28
N ASN A 183 -11.27 -9.56 -8.25
CA ASN A 183 -11.68 -9.91 -6.90
C ASN A 183 -12.90 -9.09 -6.46
N ASN A 184 -14.06 -9.40 -7.05
CA ASN A 184 -15.31 -8.66 -6.83
C ASN A 184 -15.71 -8.60 -5.34
N VAL A 185 -15.52 -9.68 -4.58
CA VAL A 185 -15.83 -9.72 -3.14
C VAL A 185 -14.93 -8.74 -2.37
N LEU A 186 -13.63 -8.72 -2.65
CA LEU A 186 -12.69 -7.81 -2.01
C LEU A 186 -13.02 -6.35 -2.35
N ALA A 187 -13.20 -6.04 -3.63
CA ALA A 187 -13.53 -4.69 -4.09
C ALA A 187 -14.86 -4.19 -3.52
N LYS A 188 -15.88 -5.06 -3.45
CA LYS A 188 -17.16 -4.74 -2.82
C LYS A 188 -16.96 -4.37 -1.36
N VAL A 189 -16.29 -5.21 -0.58
CA VAL A 189 -16.10 -5.02 0.86
C VAL A 189 -15.28 -3.76 1.16
N PHE A 190 -14.18 -3.53 0.44
CA PHE A 190 -13.38 -2.31 0.61
C PHE A 190 -14.18 -1.06 0.24
N GLY A 191 -14.99 -1.10 -0.81
CA GLY A 191 -15.85 0.02 -1.19
C GLY A 191 -17.02 0.24 -0.23
N ASP A 192 -17.61 -0.83 0.33
CA ASP A 192 -18.68 -0.74 1.34
C ASP A 192 -18.18 -0.10 2.64
N LEU A 193 -16.89 -0.21 2.93
CA LEU A 193 -16.22 0.43 4.06
C LEU A 193 -15.64 1.81 3.73
N GLY A 194 -15.82 2.31 2.50
CA GLY A 194 -15.28 3.60 2.06
C GLY A 194 -13.75 3.65 1.98
N MET A 195 -13.09 2.49 1.94
CA MET A 195 -11.62 2.38 1.84
C MET A 195 -11.12 2.45 0.39
N MET A 196 -12.00 2.27 -0.59
CA MET A 196 -11.70 2.27 -2.02
C MET A 196 -12.89 2.85 -2.79
N ASP A 197 -12.63 3.60 -3.87
CA ASP A 197 -13.70 4.02 -4.78
C ASP A 197 -14.03 2.92 -5.80
N LYS A 198 -15.32 2.64 -5.99
CA LYS A 198 -15.82 1.68 -6.99
C LYS A 198 -15.88 2.28 -8.39
N ARG A 199 -15.76 3.60 -8.54
CA ARG A 199 -15.95 4.32 -9.82
C ARG A 199 -14.68 4.51 -10.65
N GLY A 200 -13.53 3.97 -10.22
CA GLY A 200 -12.29 4.09 -11.00
C GLY A 200 -11.53 5.40 -10.80
N THR A 201 -11.85 6.17 -9.77
CA THR A 201 -11.18 7.45 -9.54
C THR A 201 -9.85 7.32 -8.80
N GLY A 202 -9.45 6.10 -8.39
CA GLY A 202 -8.26 5.87 -7.55
C GLY A 202 -6.98 6.45 -8.15
N PHE A 203 -6.70 6.15 -9.43
CA PHE A 203 -5.53 6.71 -10.13
C PHE A 203 -5.63 8.22 -10.36
N LEU A 204 -6.84 8.73 -10.63
CA LEU A 204 -7.07 10.18 -10.75
C LEU A 204 -6.74 10.89 -9.43
N ARG A 205 -7.23 10.37 -8.29
CA ARG A 205 -6.95 10.91 -6.95
C ARG A 205 -5.47 10.85 -6.60
N ILE A 206 -4.78 9.76 -6.96
CA ILE A 206 -3.33 9.64 -6.79
C ILE A 206 -2.63 10.78 -7.53
N ARG A 207 -2.96 11.01 -8.80
CA ARG A 207 -2.33 12.04 -9.62
C ARG A 207 -2.63 13.46 -9.12
N GLU A 208 -3.88 13.76 -8.79
CA GLU A 208 -4.27 15.07 -8.25
C GLU A 208 -3.57 15.36 -6.92
N ALA A 209 -3.40 14.35 -6.06
CA ALA A 209 -2.67 14.50 -4.80
C ALA A 209 -1.19 14.76 -5.05
N LEU A 210 -0.55 14.04 -5.98
CA LEU A 210 0.85 14.27 -6.35
C LEU A 210 1.06 15.66 -6.96
N GLU A 211 0.16 16.10 -7.85
CA GLU A 211 0.22 17.43 -8.46
C GLU A 211 0.11 18.55 -7.43
N LYS A 212 -0.82 18.44 -6.46
CA LYS A 212 -0.94 19.39 -5.33
C LYS A 212 0.30 19.44 -4.43
N TRP A 213 1.10 18.39 -4.45
CA TRP A 213 2.35 18.28 -3.71
C TRP A 213 3.58 18.57 -4.57
N GLU A 214 3.38 18.98 -5.82
CA GLU A 214 4.45 19.27 -6.79
C GLU A 214 5.37 18.06 -7.03
N LEU A 215 4.83 16.85 -6.84
CA LEU A 215 5.55 15.60 -7.08
C LEU A 215 5.28 15.09 -8.51
N PRO A 216 6.24 14.36 -9.12
CA PRO A 216 6.03 13.71 -10.39
C PRO A 216 4.84 12.74 -10.37
N LYS A 217 4.23 12.53 -11.54
CA LYS A 217 3.25 11.46 -11.75
C LYS A 217 3.88 10.09 -11.41
N PRO A 218 3.06 9.09 -11.00
CA PRO A 218 3.59 7.77 -10.73
C PRO A 218 4.08 7.11 -12.02
N GLU A 219 5.16 6.33 -11.92
CA GLU A 219 5.60 5.45 -13.01
C GLU A 219 4.90 4.10 -12.83
N ILE A 220 4.19 3.65 -13.86
CA ILE A 220 3.47 2.37 -13.85
C ILE A 220 4.13 1.44 -14.87
N GLU A 221 4.39 0.20 -14.48
CA GLU A 221 4.89 -0.83 -15.41
C GLU A 221 4.29 -2.21 -15.14
N GLU A 222 4.16 -3.01 -16.19
CA GLU A 222 3.96 -4.46 -16.13
C GLU A 222 5.30 -5.12 -16.42
N LYS A 223 5.80 -5.95 -15.50
CA LYS A 223 7.09 -6.63 -15.67
C LYS A 223 7.10 -8.00 -15.00
N LEU A 224 7.40 -9.04 -15.79
CA LEU A 224 7.51 -10.42 -15.32
C LEU A 224 6.25 -10.88 -14.56
N GLY A 225 5.05 -10.60 -15.08
CA GLY A 225 3.79 -10.99 -14.44
C GLY A 225 3.45 -10.20 -13.18
N ARG A 226 4.01 -8.99 -13.02
CA ARG A 226 3.77 -8.10 -11.87
C ARG A 226 3.39 -6.71 -12.33
N PHE A 227 2.46 -6.10 -11.61
CA PHE A 227 2.11 -4.70 -11.69
C PHE A 227 2.98 -3.92 -10.70
N ILE A 228 3.62 -2.86 -11.17
CA ILE A 228 4.53 -2.05 -10.36
C ILE A 228 4.12 -0.59 -10.50
N ILE A 229 3.94 0.07 -9.35
CA ILE A 229 3.75 1.51 -9.29
C ILE A 229 4.88 2.13 -8.48
N ARG A 230 5.48 3.20 -9.01
CA ARG A 230 6.60 3.91 -8.36
C ARG A 230 6.32 5.39 -8.20
N PHE A 231 6.69 5.91 -7.04
CA PHE A 231 6.59 7.32 -6.70
C PHE A 231 7.99 7.87 -6.48
N ARG A 232 8.46 8.73 -7.40
CA ARG A 232 9.76 9.41 -7.23
C ARG A 232 9.60 10.64 -6.34
N ASN A 233 10.62 10.91 -5.54
CA ASN A 233 10.77 12.19 -4.84
C ASN A 233 12.01 12.94 -5.38
N PRO A 234 11.84 14.00 -6.19
CA PRO A 234 12.95 14.78 -6.73
C PRO A 234 13.57 15.75 -5.71
N TYR A 235 12.89 16.01 -4.59
CA TYR A 235 13.33 16.91 -3.52
C TYR A 235 14.18 16.23 -2.47
N VAL A 236 14.48 14.96 -2.68
CA VAL A 236 15.56 14.30 -1.97
C VAL A 236 16.81 15.07 -2.35
N ARG A 237 17.27 15.91 -1.42
CA ARG A 237 18.61 16.47 -1.50
C ARG A 237 19.52 15.27 -1.63
N LYS A 238 19.98 15.00 -2.84
CA LYS A 238 21.24 14.29 -3.04
C LYS A 238 22.19 15.07 -2.15
N ILE A 239 22.78 14.41 -1.16
CA ILE A 239 24.05 14.90 -0.64
C ILE A 239 24.87 15.08 -1.92
N PRO A 240 25.24 16.32 -2.29
CA PRO A 240 25.96 16.51 -3.53
C PRO A 240 27.16 15.59 -3.48
N ASP A 241 27.50 14.95 -4.60
CA ASP A 241 28.68 14.11 -4.67
C ASP A 241 29.84 14.92 -4.08
N ILE A 242 30.30 14.51 -2.89
CA ILE A 242 31.20 15.31 -2.07
C ILE A 242 32.51 15.54 -2.85
N ASP A 243 32.85 14.59 -3.72
CA ASP A 243 34.04 14.65 -4.56
C ASP A 243 33.84 15.58 -5.77
N ALA A 244 32.59 15.85 -6.18
CA ALA A 244 32.23 16.82 -7.22
C ALA A 244 31.99 18.26 -6.71
N LEU A 245 32.04 18.47 -5.39
CA LEU A 245 31.97 19.80 -4.78
C LEU A 245 33.36 20.46 -4.76
N ASP A 246 33.41 21.76 -5.02
CA ASP A 246 34.60 22.59 -4.86
C ASP A 246 34.87 22.87 -3.36
N LEU A 247 35.27 21.82 -2.65
CA LEU A 247 35.55 21.80 -1.22
C LEU A 247 36.97 21.30 -0.97
N ASN A 248 37.58 21.77 0.12
CA ASN A 248 38.87 21.24 0.54
C ASN A 248 38.72 19.85 1.21
N GLU A 249 39.82 19.10 1.31
CA GLU A 249 39.81 17.73 1.85
C GLU A 249 39.20 17.63 3.25
N ARG A 250 39.45 18.61 4.12
CA ARG A 250 38.84 18.65 5.47
C ARG A 250 37.32 18.82 5.45
N GLN A 251 36.81 19.65 4.54
CA GLN A 251 35.36 19.84 4.37
C GLN A 251 34.72 18.59 3.78
N LYS A 252 35.40 17.91 2.85
CA LYS A 252 34.96 16.62 2.31
C LYS A 252 34.92 15.53 3.37
N GLU A 253 35.96 15.42 4.19
CA GLU A 253 36.01 14.50 5.33
C GLU A 253 34.91 14.81 6.35
N ALA A 254 34.68 16.08 6.69
CA ALA A 254 33.61 16.48 7.60
C ALA A 254 32.22 16.14 7.05
N LEU A 255 31.99 16.33 5.74
CA LEU A 255 30.73 15.95 5.11
C LEU A 255 30.54 14.42 5.06
N LYS A 256 31.59 13.65 4.75
CA LYS A 256 31.57 12.17 4.80
C LYS A 256 31.30 11.68 6.23
N TYR A 257 31.92 12.33 7.22
CA TYR A 257 31.68 12.03 8.63
C TYR A 257 30.23 12.33 9.05
N ILE A 258 29.66 13.46 8.64
CA ILE A 258 28.25 13.81 8.91
C ILE A 258 27.30 12.85 8.17
N GLU A 259 27.63 12.41 6.96
CA GLU A 259 26.87 11.41 6.21
C GLU A 259 26.77 10.09 6.99
N GLU A 260 27.88 9.64 7.57
CA GLU A 260 27.92 8.41 8.38
C GLU A 260 27.33 8.58 9.79
N HIS A 261 27.63 9.68 10.48
CA HIS A 261 27.38 9.83 11.93
C HIS A 261 26.23 10.80 12.27
N ARG A 262 25.60 11.40 11.25
CA ARG A 262 24.45 12.33 11.32
C ARG A 262 24.67 13.60 12.15
N SER A 263 25.84 13.78 12.76
CA SER A 263 26.25 14.97 13.51
C SER A 263 27.76 15.06 13.60
N ILE A 264 28.29 16.27 13.78
CA ILE A 264 29.70 16.52 14.09
C ILE A 264 29.75 17.52 15.24
N SER A 265 30.61 17.27 16.23
CA SER A 265 30.92 18.24 17.29
C SER A 265 32.24 18.92 16.96
N ASN A 266 32.36 20.20 17.34
CA ASN A 266 33.62 20.96 17.24
C ASN A 266 34.72 20.37 18.11
#